data_AF-K9TIZ5-F1
#
_entry.id   AF-K9TIZ5-F1
#
_cell.length_a   1.000
_cell.length_b   1.000
_cell.length_c   1.000
_cell.angle_alpha   90.00
_cell.angle_beta   90.00
_cell.angle_gamma   90.00
#
_symmetry.space_group_name_H-M   'P 1'
#
loop_
_entity.id
_entity.type
_entity.pdbx_description
1 polymer ?
#
loop_
_entity_poly.entity_id
_entity_poly.type
_entity_poly.pdbx_seq_one_letter_code
_entity_poly.pdbx_strand_id
1 'polypeptide(L)'
;MKKRSGKFNLKRRIIKIEACDFHALSVLSSQAQYGGNPEHKRNPGDFNLTPPSGPRKGKSLCDTVKVFTRHEALKLLRKGIKNGLVSDRCIGQWPKNVWSVMDDGTPLEAQLESVEQGSYHGYPMHSDDSFREEVIKQWRIRSELAES
;
A
#
# COMPACT_ATOMS: atom_id res chain seq x y z
N MET A 1 14.30 -11.66 23.79
CA MET A 1 14.10 -11.65 22.33
C MET A 1 15.20 -10.82 21.69
N LYS A 2 16.07 -11.42 20.86
CA LYS A 2 17.11 -10.68 20.12
C LYS A 2 16.42 -9.87 19.01
N LYS A 3 16.39 -8.53 19.13
CA LYS A 3 16.00 -7.63 18.04
C LYS A 3 16.89 -7.94 16.84
N ARG A 4 16.30 -8.38 15.72
CA ARG A 4 17.05 -8.60 14.47
C ARG A 4 17.61 -7.25 14.04
N SER A 5 18.94 -7.18 14.01
CA SER A 5 19.74 -6.02 13.66
C SER A 5 19.34 -5.43 12.30
N GLY A 6 18.75 -4.24 12.31
CA GLY A 6 19.27 -3.04 11.61
C GLY A 6 19.56 -3.08 10.11
N LYS A 7 19.19 -4.11 9.35
CA LYS A 7 19.25 -4.04 7.88
C LYS A 7 17.92 -3.54 7.35
N PHE A 8 17.82 -2.22 7.15
CA PHE A 8 16.81 -1.66 6.25
C PHE A 8 16.86 -2.45 4.95
N ASN A 9 15.72 -3.00 4.54
CA ASN A 9 15.62 -3.62 3.23
C ASN A 9 15.94 -2.54 2.20
N LEU A 10 17.09 -2.63 1.55
CA LEU A 10 17.56 -1.63 0.57
C LEU A 10 16.59 -1.44 -0.61
N LYS A 11 15.61 -2.34 -0.77
CA LYS A 11 14.54 -2.25 -1.78
C LYS A 11 13.33 -1.45 -1.31
N ARG A 12 13.22 -1.09 -0.03
CA ARG A 12 12.15 -0.29 0.58
C ARG A 12 12.71 1.04 1.06
N ARG A 13 13.07 1.91 0.11
CA ARG A 13 13.47 3.28 0.40
C ARG A 13 12.35 4.21 -0.04
N ILE A 14 11.90 5.06 0.85
CA ILE A 14 10.93 6.12 0.56
C ILE A 14 11.67 7.21 -0.22
N ILE A 15 11.04 7.75 -1.26
CA ILE A 15 11.56 8.90 -1.98
C ILE A 15 11.75 10.09 -1.02
N LYS A 16 12.87 10.79 -1.17
CA LYS A 16 13.14 12.02 -0.40
C LYS A 16 12.11 13.09 -0.71
N ILE A 17 11.69 13.87 0.28
CA ILE A 17 10.65 14.91 0.10
C ILE A 17 11.09 15.92 -0.96
N GLU A 18 12.37 16.29 -0.97
CA GLU A 18 12.94 17.26 -1.89
C GLU A 18 12.96 16.76 -3.35
N ALA A 19 12.80 15.45 -3.55
CA ALA A 19 12.72 14.81 -4.86
C ALA A 19 11.28 14.47 -5.26
N CYS A 20 10.28 14.76 -4.41
CA CYS A 20 8.88 14.54 -4.72
C CYS A 20 8.35 15.62 -5.67
N ASP A 21 7.91 15.21 -6.86
CA ASP A 21 7.00 16.01 -7.67
C ASP A 21 5.56 15.71 -7.23
N PHE A 22 5.06 16.47 -6.26
CA PHE A 22 3.70 16.29 -5.72
C PHE A 22 2.61 16.51 -6.76
N HIS A 23 2.84 17.35 -7.77
CA HIS A 23 1.87 17.57 -8.84
C HIS A 23 1.77 16.33 -9.74
N ALA A 24 2.91 15.81 -10.22
CA ALA A 24 2.94 14.58 -11.00
C ALA A 24 2.38 13.38 -10.21
N LEU A 25 2.70 13.27 -8.93
CA LEU A 25 2.17 12.24 -8.04
C LEU A 25 0.65 12.36 -7.85
N SER A 26 0.12 13.58 -7.75
CA SER A 26 -1.33 13.80 -7.68
C SER A 26 -2.03 13.30 -8.95
N VAL A 27 -1.50 13.62 -10.13
CA VAL A 27 -2.00 13.12 -11.43
C VAL A 27 -1.91 11.60 -11.48
N LEU A 28 -0.75 11.03 -11.13
CA LEU A 28 -0.52 9.59 -11.12
C LEU A 28 -1.47 8.85 -10.16
N SER A 29 -1.74 9.44 -9.00
CA SER A 29 -2.66 8.85 -8.01
C SER A 29 -4.07 8.67 -8.58
N SER A 30 -4.55 9.59 -9.41
CA SER A 30 -5.88 9.49 -10.02
C SER A 30 -6.02 8.31 -10.99
N GLN A 31 -4.89 7.86 -11.56
CA GLN A 31 -4.80 6.76 -12.52
C GLN A 31 -4.59 5.41 -11.84
N ALA A 32 -4.01 5.40 -10.63
CA ALA A 32 -3.71 4.17 -9.91
C ALA A 32 -4.96 3.33 -9.63
N GLN A 33 -4.79 2.02 -9.71
CA GLN A 33 -5.83 1.01 -9.48
C GLN A 33 -5.43 0.05 -8.36
N TYR A 34 -6.44 -0.55 -7.71
CA TYR A 34 -6.21 -1.57 -6.71
C TYR A 34 -6.54 -2.95 -7.28
N GLY A 35 -5.51 -3.74 -7.51
CA GLY A 35 -5.53 -5.14 -7.96
C GLY A 35 -5.67 -6.04 -6.74
N GLY A 36 -6.91 -6.44 -6.45
CA GLY A 36 -7.19 -7.33 -5.34
C GLY A 36 -7.61 -8.69 -5.87
N ASN A 37 -6.90 -9.75 -5.48
CA ASN A 37 -7.32 -11.12 -5.75
C ASN A 37 -8.72 -11.38 -5.12
N PRO A 38 -9.71 -11.83 -5.90
CA PRO A 38 -11.06 -12.17 -5.43
C PRO A 38 -11.09 -13.33 -4.43
N GLU A 39 -10.06 -14.16 -4.40
CA GLU A 39 -9.99 -15.38 -3.58
C GLU A 39 -9.82 -15.14 -2.07
N HIS A 40 -9.76 -13.88 -1.60
CA HIS A 40 -9.45 -13.54 -0.21
C HIS A 40 -10.42 -12.54 0.44
N LYS A 41 -11.67 -12.47 -0.04
CA LYS A 41 -12.64 -11.45 0.41
C LYS A 41 -13.92 -12.08 0.92
N ARG A 42 -14.27 -11.74 2.17
CA ARG A 42 -15.48 -12.18 2.88
C ARG A 42 -16.78 -11.71 2.19
N ASN A 43 -16.70 -10.73 1.27
CA ASN A 43 -17.79 -10.25 0.42
C ASN A 43 -17.38 -10.24 -1.07
N PRO A 44 -17.61 -11.32 -1.83
CA PRO A 44 -17.26 -11.41 -3.26
C PRO A 44 -18.14 -10.54 -4.18
N GLY A 45 -19.31 -10.08 -3.72
CA GLY A 45 -20.25 -9.29 -4.54
C GLY A 45 -19.75 -7.91 -4.96
N ASP A 46 -18.75 -7.35 -4.27
CA ASP A 46 -18.24 -5.98 -4.49
C ASP A 46 -17.23 -5.89 -5.66
N PHE A 47 -17.02 -7.00 -6.39
CA PHE A 47 -15.98 -7.14 -7.42
C PHE A 47 -16.50 -7.57 -8.81
N ASN A 48 -17.82 -7.70 -9.02
CA ASN A 48 -18.39 -8.22 -10.29
C ASN A 48 -17.82 -9.59 -10.71
N LEU A 49 -17.53 -10.47 -9.74
CA LEU A 49 -16.96 -11.79 -10.02
C LEU A 49 -17.82 -12.90 -9.43
N THR A 50 -18.13 -13.87 -10.28
CA THR A 50 -18.79 -15.12 -9.91
C THR A 50 -17.86 -15.90 -8.97
N PRO A 51 -18.30 -16.31 -7.77
CA PRO A 51 -17.42 -16.95 -6.78
C PRO A 51 -16.92 -18.31 -7.29
N PRO A 52 -15.64 -18.67 -7.09
CA PRO A 52 -15.18 -20.02 -7.39
C PRO A 52 -15.72 -21.03 -6.36
N SER A 53 -16.31 -22.11 -6.87
CA SER A 53 -16.79 -23.25 -6.11
C SER A 53 -15.61 -24.07 -5.58
N GLY A 54 -15.18 -23.81 -4.34
CA GLY A 54 -14.32 -24.74 -3.61
C GLY A 54 -13.38 -24.08 -2.59
N PRO A 55 -13.66 -24.17 -1.28
CA PRO A 55 -12.71 -23.73 -0.26
C PRO A 55 -11.52 -24.71 -0.21
N ARG A 56 -10.36 -24.32 -0.73
CA ARG A 56 -9.11 -25.07 -0.48
C ARG A 56 -8.66 -24.83 0.96
N LYS A 57 -8.67 -25.89 1.79
CA LYS A 57 -8.06 -25.92 3.12
C LYS A 57 -6.58 -25.56 3.01
N GLY A 58 -6.14 -24.54 3.76
CA GLY A 58 -4.71 -24.29 4.01
C GLY A 58 -4.12 -22.98 3.51
N LYS A 59 -4.92 -21.98 3.12
CA LYS A 59 -4.39 -20.64 2.84
C LYS A 59 -4.73 -19.67 3.96
N SER A 60 -3.69 -19.12 4.58
CA SER A 60 -3.72 -18.13 5.65
C SER A 60 -4.65 -16.99 5.28
N LEU A 61 -5.82 -16.97 5.90
CA LEU A 61 -6.71 -15.82 5.88
C LEU A 61 -5.94 -14.64 6.48
N CYS A 62 -5.93 -13.51 5.79
CA CYS A 62 -5.52 -12.23 6.40
C CYS A 62 -6.62 -11.73 7.35
N ASP A 63 -7.05 -12.57 8.30
CA ASP A 63 -8.08 -12.25 9.30
C ASP A 63 -7.61 -11.17 10.29
N THR A 64 -6.31 -10.86 10.32
CA THR A 64 -5.71 -10.00 11.34
C THR A 64 -5.95 -8.52 11.11
N VAL A 65 -6.27 -8.09 9.88
CA VAL A 65 -6.45 -6.66 9.61
C VAL A 65 -7.75 -6.45 8.86
N LYS A 66 -8.64 -5.72 9.51
CA LYS A 66 -9.94 -5.25 9.01
C LYS A 66 -9.75 -4.26 7.85
N VAL A 67 -9.06 -4.64 6.76
CA VAL A 67 -9.07 -3.81 5.55
C VAL A 67 -10.39 -4.05 4.84
N PHE A 68 -11.30 -3.14 5.16
CA PHE A 68 -12.64 -2.93 4.63
C PHE A 68 -12.57 -2.55 3.13
N THR A 69 -13.41 -3.16 2.30
CA THR A 69 -13.74 -2.85 0.87
C THR A 69 -12.59 -2.56 -0.13
N ARG A 70 -12.86 -2.75 -1.43
CA ARG A 70 -11.92 -2.31 -2.49
C ARG A 70 -11.71 -0.79 -2.44
N HIS A 71 -12.79 -0.08 -2.13
CA HIS A 71 -12.86 1.36 -2.20
C HIS A 71 -11.90 2.03 -1.21
N GLU A 72 -11.86 1.58 0.04
CA GLU A 72 -10.94 2.14 1.03
C GLU A 72 -9.49 1.81 0.73
N ALA A 73 -9.21 0.57 0.28
CA ALA A 73 -7.87 0.20 -0.14
C ALA A 73 -7.36 1.07 -1.30
N LEU A 74 -8.23 1.35 -2.28
CA LEU A 74 -7.92 2.29 -3.36
C LEU A 74 -7.73 3.71 -2.85
N LYS A 75 -8.59 4.19 -1.94
CA LYS A 75 -8.47 5.53 -1.33
C LYS A 75 -7.13 5.70 -0.61
N LEU A 76 -6.71 4.71 0.19
CA LEU A 76 -5.44 4.72 0.91
C LEU A 76 -4.24 4.63 -0.02
N LEU A 77 -4.30 3.78 -1.04
CA LEU A 77 -3.27 3.72 -2.09
C LEU A 77 -3.07 5.09 -2.74
N ARG A 78 -4.15 5.70 -3.21
CA ARG A 78 -4.10 7.01 -3.89
C ARG A 78 -3.59 8.10 -2.96
N LYS A 79 -4.02 8.10 -1.69
CA LYS A 79 -3.52 9.04 -0.69
C LYS A 79 -2.01 8.85 -0.44
N GLY A 80 -1.53 7.61 -0.38
CA GLY A 80 -0.09 7.29 -0.29
C GLY A 80 0.72 7.85 -1.46
N ILE A 81 0.24 7.66 -2.69
CA ILE A 81 0.88 8.23 -3.89
C ILE A 81 0.86 9.75 -3.85
N LYS A 82 -0.31 10.36 -3.62
CA LYS A 82 -0.48 11.81 -3.59
C LYS A 82 0.41 12.49 -2.55
N ASN A 83 0.55 11.88 -1.37
CA ASN A 83 1.38 12.40 -0.29
C ASN A 83 2.88 12.13 -0.51
N GLY A 84 3.28 11.47 -1.61
CA GLY A 84 4.68 11.15 -1.89
C GLY A 84 5.29 10.14 -0.92
N LEU A 85 4.46 9.28 -0.30
CA LEU A 85 4.93 8.16 0.50
C LEU A 85 5.08 6.92 -0.40
N VAL A 86 6.00 7.06 -1.36
CA VAL A 86 6.26 6.09 -2.44
C VAL A 86 7.73 5.71 -2.49
N SER A 87 8.04 4.57 -3.10
CA SER A 87 9.43 4.14 -3.24
C SER A 87 10.21 5.04 -4.19
N ASP A 88 11.50 5.24 -3.91
CA ASP A 88 12.45 5.91 -4.83
C ASP A 88 12.63 5.16 -6.15
N ARG A 89 12.28 3.87 -6.17
CA ARG A 89 12.32 3.02 -7.35
C ARG A 89 10.98 3.04 -8.08
N CYS A 90 11.03 3.29 -9.39
CA CYS A 90 9.89 3.19 -10.28
C CYS A 90 10.08 2.09 -11.35
N ILE A 91 8.97 1.64 -11.92
CA ILE A 91 8.91 0.85 -13.16
C ILE A 91 8.03 1.64 -14.13
N GLY A 92 8.64 2.26 -15.14
CA GLY A 92 8.01 3.34 -15.88
C GLY A 92 7.68 4.51 -14.94
N GLN A 93 6.46 5.02 -15.01
CA GLN A 93 5.98 6.09 -14.12
C GLN A 93 5.54 5.58 -12.73
N TRP A 94 5.40 4.27 -12.54
CA TRP A 94 4.79 3.69 -11.33
C TRP A 94 5.83 3.41 -10.24
N PRO A 95 5.69 3.96 -9.03
CA PRO A 95 6.49 3.55 -7.90
C PRO A 95 6.32 2.06 -7.62
N LYS A 96 7.42 1.37 -7.32
CA LYS A 96 7.38 -0.06 -7.03
C LYS A 96 6.59 -0.38 -5.76
N ASN A 97 6.72 0.47 -4.74
CA ASN A 97 6.00 0.36 -3.48
C ASN A 97 5.32 1.70 -3.15
N VAL A 98 4.14 1.62 -2.54
CA VAL A 98 3.41 2.74 -1.96
C VAL A 98 3.10 2.38 -0.52
N TRP A 99 3.22 3.34 0.39
CA TRP A 99 2.82 3.16 1.77
C TRP A 99 1.70 4.12 2.16
N SER A 100 0.89 3.71 3.11
CA SER A 100 -0.18 4.52 3.68
C SER A 100 -0.43 4.08 5.13
N VAL A 101 -1.16 4.89 5.88
CA VAL A 101 -1.53 4.56 7.27
C VAL A 101 -3.03 4.75 7.41
N MET A 102 -3.70 3.75 7.97
CA MET A 102 -5.13 3.81 8.30
C MET A 102 -5.39 4.77 9.46
N ASP A 103 -6.65 5.14 9.66
CA ASP A 103 -7.04 6.05 10.75
C ASP A 103 -6.74 5.48 12.14
N ASP A 104 -6.70 4.15 12.29
CA ASP A 104 -6.30 3.45 13.52
C ASP A 104 -4.77 3.38 13.74
N GLY A 105 -3.99 3.99 12.84
CA GLY A 105 -2.53 3.99 12.89
C GLY A 105 -1.87 2.77 12.27
N THR A 106 -2.61 1.84 11.66
CA THR A 106 -2.02 0.66 11.01
C THR A 106 -1.36 1.04 9.69
N PRO A 107 -0.03 0.79 9.53
CA PRO A 107 0.67 1.03 8.29
C PRO A 107 0.43 -0.11 7.28
N LEU A 108 0.19 0.27 6.05
CA LEU A 108 -0.03 -0.60 4.90
C LEU A 108 1.10 -0.41 3.89
N GLU A 109 1.46 -1.48 3.20
CA GLU A 109 2.30 -1.45 2.00
C GLU A 109 1.52 -1.99 0.81
N ALA A 110 1.64 -1.32 -0.32
CA ALA A 110 1.15 -1.78 -1.61
C ALA A 110 2.31 -1.94 -2.59
N GLN A 111 2.35 -3.06 -3.30
CA GLN A 111 3.34 -3.35 -4.34
C GLN A 111 2.68 -3.27 -5.71
N LEU A 112 3.42 -2.73 -6.69
CA LEU A 112 2.98 -2.71 -8.09
C LEU A 112 2.81 -4.16 -8.59
N GLU A 113 1.62 -4.49 -9.05
CA GLU A 113 1.23 -5.80 -9.57
C GLU A 113 1.23 -5.82 -11.10
N SER A 114 0.64 -4.81 -11.73
CA SER A 114 0.65 -4.63 -13.19
C SER A 114 1.08 -3.22 -13.58
N VAL A 115 2.18 -3.13 -14.33
CA VAL A 115 2.70 -1.87 -14.88
C VAL A 115 1.74 -1.30 -15.93
N GLU A 116 1.16 -2.18 -16.75
CA GLU A 116 0.25 -1.80 -17.84
C GLU A 116 -1.04 -1.17 -17.31
N GLN A 117 -1.54 -1.66 -16.18
CA GLN A 117 -2.79 -1.17 -15.58
C GLN A 117 -2.56 -0.13 -14.47
N GLY A 118 -1.32 0.03 -14.00
CA GLY A 118 -1.04 0.80 -12.79
C GLY A 118 -1.71 0.20 -11.55
N SER A 119 -1.83 -1.13 -11.50
CA SER A 119 -2.52 -1.84 -10.43
C SER A 119 -1.57 -2.19 -9.30
N TYR A 120 -2.03 -2.02 -8.07
CA TYR A 120 -1.27 -2.35 -6.87
C TYR A 120 -2.02 -3.37 -6.02
N HIS A 121 -1.24 -4.25 -5.38
CA HIS A 121 -1.72 -5.17 -4.37
C HIS A 121 -1.14 -4.79 -3.00
N GLY A 122 -1.99 -4.62 -1.99
CA GLY A 122 -1.57 -4.15 -0.67
C GLY A 122 -1.88 -5.09 0.47
N TYR A 123 -1.05 -5.00 1.50
CA TYR A 123 -1.15 -5.78 2.72
C TYR A 123 -0.72 -4.92 3.93
N PRO A 124 -1.24 -5.24 5.12
CA PRO A 124 -0.75 -4.64 6.35
C PRO A 124 0.70 -5.04 6.62
N MET A 125 1.52 -4.11 7.07
CA MET A 125 2.88 -4.43 7.46
C MET A 125 2.87 -5.31 8.74
N HIS A 126 3.82 -6.23 8.91
CA HIS A 126 3.88 -7.05 10.13
C HIS A 126 4.34 -6.24 11.35
N SER A 127 3.80 -6.48 12.55
CA SER A 127 4.17 -5.74 13.77
C SER A 127 5.67 -5.71 14.07
N ASP A 128 6.40 -6.76 13.71
CA ASP A 128 7.84 -6.90 13.95
C ASP A 128 8.71 -6.25 12.86
N ASP A 129 8.09 -5.63 11.85
CA ASP A 129 8.77 -4.94 10.77
C ASP A 129 9.20 -3.54 11.22
N SER A 130 10.50 -3.34 11.44
CA SER A 130 11.06 -2.05 11.88
C SER A 130 10.79 -0.90 10.90
N PHE A 131 10.46 -1.19 9.64
CA PHE A 131 10.13 -0.15 8.67
C PHE A 131 8.77 0.51 8.94
N ARG A 132 7.91 -0.11 9.77
CA ARG A 132 6.61 0.45 10.16
C ARG A 132 6.71 1.80 10.84
N GLU A 133 7.66 1.93 11.77
CA GLU A 133 7.87 3.16 12.53
C GLU A 133 8.22 4.31 11.59
N GLU A 134 9.05 4.04 10.59
CA GLU A 134 9.42 5.02 9.57
C GLU A 134 8.24 5.39 8.68
N VAL A 135 7.43 4.42 8.24
CA VAL A 135 6.20 4.67 7.46
C VAL A 135 5.23 5.57 8.24
N ILE A 136 4.99 5.29 9.52
CA ILE A 136 4.10 6.09 10.37
C ILE A 136 4.64 7.50 10.54
N LYS A 137 5.93 7.64 10.83
CA LYS A 137 6.60 8.94 10.98
C LYS A 137 6.48 9.78 9.70
N GLN A 138 6.85 9.20 8.56
CA GLN A 138 6.84 9.90 7.28
C GLN A 138 5.42 10.20 6.78
N TRP A 139 4.44 9.38 7.14
CA TRP A 139 3.03 9.64 6.86
C TRP A 139 2.53 10.93 7.54
N ARG A 140 2.89 11.15 8.81
CA ARG A 140 2.51 12.38 9.53
C ARG A 140 3.09 13.61 8.86
N ILE A 141 4.41 13.62 8.66
CA ILE A 141 5.15 14.72 8.02
C ILE A 141 4.55 15.06 6.64
N ARG A 142 4.33 14.04 5.80
CA ARG A 142 3.80 14.25 4.43
C ARG A 142 2.34 14.62 4.38
N SER A 143 1.53 14.17 5.35
CA SER A 143 0.11 14.53 5.38
C SER A 143 -0.05 16.01 5.72
N GLU A 144 0.76 16.52 6.66
CA GLU A 144 0.81 17.95 6.98
C GLU A 144 1.24 18.80 5.77
N LEU A 145 2.29 18.37 5.06
CA LEU A 145 2.77 19.05 3.84
C LEU A 145 1.78 19.02 2.67
N ALA A 146 0.93 18.00 2.59
CA ALA A 146 -0.07 17.90 1.53
C ALA A 146 -1.32 18.75 1.82
N GLU A 147 -1.47 19.25 3.04
CA GLU A 147 -2.56 20.12 3.50
C GLU A 147 -2.19 21.61 3.51
N SER A 148 -0.89 21.94 3.45
CA SER A 148 -0.34 23.30 3.33
C SER A 148 -0.26 23.80 1.89
#